data_AF-K9P4T7-F1
#
_entry.id   AF-K9P4T7-F1
#
_cell.length_a   1.000
_cell.length_b   1.000
_cell.length_c   1.000
_cell.angle_alpha   90.00
_cell.angle_beta   90.00
_cell.angle_gamma   90.00
#
_symmetry.space_group_name_H-M   'P 1'
#
loop_
_entity.id
_entity.type
_entity.pdbx_description
1 polymer ?
#
loop_
_entity_poly.entity_id
_entity_poly.type
_entity_poly.pdbx_seq_one_letter_code
_entity_poly.pdbx_strand_id
1 'polypeptide(L)' 'MQTPSQQPPVLTFEGKRYDLNGLPDDVKEMVRGMQVADAQLRMHEDTLKVLAVGRQAMAMQLNERLQGIPTLEEPA' A
#
# COMPACT_ATOMS: atom_id res chain seq x y z
N MET A 1 32.73 -21.26 -9.70
CA MET A 1 31.82 -20.32 -9.01
C MET A 1 31.91 -18.99 -9.74
N GLN A 2 30.91 -18.62 -10.54
CA GLN A 2 30.88 -17.33 -11.23
C GLN A 2 30.42 -16.28 -10.22
N THR A 3 31.24 -15.26 -9.98
CA THR A 3 30.89 -14.11 -9.15
C THR A 3 29.73 -13.36 -9.83
N PRO A 4 28.66 -12.99 -9.11
CA PRO A 4 27.64 -12.13 -9.69
C PRO A 4 28.34 -10.83 -10.08
N SER A 5 28.35 -10.54 -11.37
CA SER A 5 28.81 -9.26 -11.93
C SER A 5 28.19 -8.13 -11.11
N GLN A 6 29.05 -7.35 -10.44
CA GLN A 6 28.69 -6.20 -9.63
C GLN A 6 28.11 -5.11 -10.53
N GLN A 7 26.84 -5.28 -10.93
CA GLN A 7 26.13 -4.22 -11.62
C GLN A 7 25.86 -3.12 -10.59
N PRO A 8 26.28 -1.87 -10.86
CA PRO A 8 26.04 -0.78 -9.94
C PRO A 8 24.53 -0.62 -9.73
N PRO A 9 24.08 -0.31 -8.51
CA PRO A 9 22.67 -0.11 -8.23
C PRO A 9 22.13 1.05 -9.07
N VAL A 10 21.06 0.80 -9.85
CA VAL A 10 20.46 1.80 -10.75
C VAL A 10 19.11 2.22 -10.20
N LEU A 11 18.91 3.53 -10.03
CA LEU A 11 17.60 4.12 -9.81
C LEU A 11 16.94 4.41 -11.15
N THR A 12 15.73 3.91 -11.36
CA THR A 12 14.88 4.35 -12.48
C THR A 12 13.79 5.25 -11.94
N PHE A 13 13.78 6.52 -12.37
CA PHE A 13 12.82 7.52 -11.93
C PHE A 13 12.36 8.35 -13.13
N GLU A 14 11.04 8.43 -13.33
CA GLU A 14 10.41 9.15 -14.46
C GLU A 14 11.00 8.78 -15.83
N GLY A 15 11.25 7.48 -16.06
CA GLY A 15 11.81 6.98 -17.32
C GLY A 15 13.30 7.24 -17.51
N LYS A 16 13.97 7.90 -16.56
CA LYS A 16 15.42 8.13 -16.56
C LYS A 16 16.12 7.15 -15.63
N ARG A 17 17.36 6.80 -15.97
CA ARG A 17 18.21 5.87 -15.21
C ARG A 17 19.38 6.64 -14.61
N TYR A 18 19.60 6.45 -13.32
CA TYR A 18 20.67 7.09 -12.56
C TYR A 18 21.51 6.03 -11.86
N ASP A 19 22.83 6.17 -11.88
CA ASP A 19 23.72 5.37 -11.04
C ASP A 19 23.59 5.86 -9.60
N LEU A 20 23.09 5.01 -8.70
CA LEU A 20 22.90 5.37 -7.30
C LEU A 20 24.21 5.75 -6.62
N ASN A 21 25.36 5.18 -7.03
CA ASN A 21 26.64 5.50 -6.42
C ASN A 21 27.08 6.94 -6.71
N GLY A 22 26.75 7.43 -7.92
CA GLY A 22 27.07 8.79 -8.37
C GLY A 22 26.11 9.87 -7.89
N LEU A 23 25.05 9.51 -7.16
CA LEU A 23 24.12 10.48 -6.60
C LEU A 23 24.70 11.16 -5.35
N PRO A 24 24.41 12.45 -5.14
CA PRO A 24 24.65 13.13 -3.86
C PRO A 24 23.96 12.40 -2.69
N ASP A 25 24.55 12.49 -1.49
CA ASP A 25 24.06 11.74 -0.32
C ASP A 25 22.66 12.17 0.12
N ASP A 26 22.31 13.45 0.00
CA ASP A 26 20.96 13.97 0.25
C ASP A 26 19.92 13.34 -0.69
N VAL A 27 20.28 13.15 -1.96
CA VAL A 27 19.42 12.48 -2.95
C VAL A 27 19.29 11.00 -2.64
N LYS A 28 20.37 10.32 -2.24
CA LYS A 28 20.32 8.90 -1.81
C LYS A 28 19.40 8.68 -0.62
N GLU A 29 19.48 9.56 0.38
CA GLU A 29 18.59 9.50 1.55
C GLU A 29 17.13 9.75 1.17
N MET A 30 16.86 10.66 0.22
CA MET A 30 15.51 10.87 -0.29
C MET A 30 14.96 9.63 -1.01
N VAL A 31 15.78 8.98 -1.85
CA VAL A 31 15.40 7.72 -2.52
C VAL A 31 15.09 6.63 -1.50
N ARG A 32 15.90 6.52 -0.44
CA ARG A 32 15.66 5.57 0.65
C ARG A 32 14.35 5.88 1.39
N GLY A 33 14.10 7.14 1.70
CA GLY A 33 12.85 7.58 2.33
C GLY A 33 11.62 7.22 1.50
N MET A 34 11.69 7.44 0.18
CA MET A 34 10.63 7.06 -0.75
C MET A 34 10.39 5.54 -0.78
N GLN A 35 11.45 4.74 -0.83
CA GLN A 35 11.33 3.28 -0.78
C GLN A 35 10.69 2.77 0.52
N VAL A 36 10.99 3.41 1.65
CA VAL A 36 10.35 3.08 2.94
C VAL A 36 8.88 3.44 2.91
N ALA A 37 8.52 4.62 2.38
CA ALA A 37 7.12 5.03 2.24
C ALA A 37 6.34 4.06 1.34
N ASP A 38 6.90 3.66 0.20
CA ASP A 38 6.29 2.67 -0.70
C ASP A 38 6.09 1.31 -0.02
N ALA A 39 7.06 0.87 0.78
CA ALA A 39 6.94 -0.37 1.53
C ALA A 39 5.81 -0.27 2.57
N GLN A 40 5.73 0.84 3.30
CA GLN A 40 4.65 1.08 4.26
C GLN A 40 3.28 1.13 3.58
N LEU A 41 3.17 1.77 2.41
CA LEU A 41 1.93 1.79 1.62
C LEU A 41 1.48 0.38 1.27
N ARG A 42 2.37 -0.45 0.70
CA ARG A 42 2.02 -1.85 0.34
C ARG A 42 1.60 -2.67 1.56
N MET A 43 2.29 -2.51 2.70
CA MET A 43 1.91 -3.22 3.93
C MET A 43 0.52 -2.79 4.43
N HIS A 44 0.20 -1.49 4.34
CA HIS A 44 -1.11 -1.00 4.76
C HIS A 44 -2.22 -1.32 3.76
N GLU A 45 -1.94 -1.42 2.46
CA GLU A 45 -2.91 -1.84 1.45
C GLU A 45 -3.52 -3.21 1.76
N ASP A 46 -2.69 -4.19 2.13
CA ASP A 46 -3.20 -5.52 2.47
C ASP A 46 -4.02 -5.51 3.76
N THR A 47 -3.62 -4.68 4.73
CA THR A 47 -4.40 -4.45 5.95
C THR A 47 -5.76 -3.85 5.62
N LEU A 48 -5.80 -2.84 4.75
CA LEU A 48 -7.05 -2.20 4.31
C LEU A 48 -7.97 -3.18 3.59
N LYS A 49 -7.44 -4.07 2.74
CA LYS A 49 -8.23 -5.11 2.07
C LYS A 49 -8.88 -6.06 3.08
N VAL A 50 -8.13 -6.52 4.08
CA VAL A 50 -8.66 -7.41 5.14
C VAL A 50 -9.77 -6.71 5.93
N LEU A 51 -9.55 -5.45 6.33
CA LEU A 51 -10.54 -4.65 7.04
C LEU A 51 -11.82 -4.43 6.21
N ALA A 52 -11.67 -4.20 4.91
CA ALA A 52 -12.81 -4.04 4.01
C ALA A 52 -13.67 -5.31 3.94
N VAL A 53 -13.05 -6.48 3.78
CA VAL A 53 -13.76 -7.78 3.79
C VAL A 53 -14.45 -8.01 5.13
N GLY A 54 -13.76 -7.75 6.25
CA GLY A 54 -14.34 -7.88 7.59
C GLY A 54 -15.55 -6.97 7.80
N ARG A 55 -15.47 -5.70 7.38
CA ARG A 55 -16.59 -4.75 7.42
C ARG A 55 -17.78 -5.23 6.59
N GLN A 56 -17.53 -5.73 5.38
CA GLN A 56 -18.58 -6.23 4.51
C GLN A 56 -19.29 -7.44 5.13
N ALA A 57 -18.55 -8.39 5.71
CA ALA A 57 -19.13 -9.53 6.40
C ALA A 57 -20.03 -9.10 7.59
N MET A 58 -19.57 -8.12 8.38
CA MET A 58 -20.38 -7.55 9.46
C MET A 58 -21.64 -6.83 8.93
N ALA A 59 -21.53 -6.10 7.83
CA ALA A 59 -22.69 -5.44 7.22
C ALA A 59 -23.74 -6.45 6.72
N MET A 60 -23.31 -7.58 6.14
CA MET A 60 -24.22 -8.66 5.75
C MET A 60 -24.95 -9.24 6.96
N GLN A 61 -24.21 -9.59 8.03
CA GLN A 61 -24.81 -10.11 9.26
C GLN A 61 -25.75 -9.11 9.92
N LEU A 62 -25.41 -7.83 9.90
CA LEU A 62 -26.27 -6.77 10.40
C LEU A 62 -27.57 -6.70 9.59
N ASN A 63 -27.47 -6.73 8.26
CA ASN A 63 -28.63 -6.70 7.38
C ASN A 63 -29.58 -7.89 7.64
N GLU A 64 -29.06 -9.10 7.79
CA GLU A 64 -29.85 -10.29 8.13
C GLU A 64 -30.58 -10.12 9.46
N ARG A 65 -29.90 -9.58 10.48
CA ARG A 65 -30.51 -9.32 11.81
C ARG A 65 -31.58 -8.24 11.76
N LEU A 66 -31.46 -7.28 10.84
CA LEU A 66 -32.42 -6.17 10.68
C LEU A 66 -33.66 -6.57 9.87
N GLN A 67 -33.65 -7.65 9.07
CA GLN A 67 -34.79 -8.05 8.22
C GLN A 67 -36.11 -8.28 8.98
N GLY A 68 -36.05 -8.56 10.28
CA GLY A 68 -37.22 -8.74 11.15
C GLY A 68 -37.53 -7.56 12.08
N ILE A 69 -36.77 -6.46 11.99
CA ILE A 69 -36.91 -5.32 12.89
C ILE A 69 -37.77 -4.25 12.20
N PRO A 70 -38.88 -3.79 12.83
CA PRO A 70 -39.69 -2.70 12.30
C PRO A 70 -38.82 -1.45 12.11
N THR A 71 -38.77 -0.95 10.87
CA THR A 71 -38.10 0.33 10.58
C THR A 71 -39.00 1.47 11.02
N LEU A 72 -38.39 2.52 11.59
CA LEU A 72 -39.10 3.77 11.82
C LEU A 72 -39.43 4.38 10.45
N GLU A 73 -40.69 4.74 10.21
CA GLU A 73 -41.10 5.41 8.97
C GLU A 73 -40.33 6.74 8.84
N GLU A 74 -39.77 7.01 7.65
CA GLU A 74 -39.18 8.31 7.34
C GLU A 74 -40.24 9.39 7.50
N PRO A 75 -39.93 10.53 8.16
CA PRO A 75 -40.86 11.65 8.22
C PRO A 75 -41.09 12.17 6.79
N ALA A 76 -42.38 12.17 6.39
CA ALA A 76 -42.86 12.67 5.10
C ALA A 76 -42.53 14.15 4.85
#